data_AF-A0A965T8J1-F1
#
_entry.id   AF-A0A965T8J1-F1
#
_cell.length_a   1.000
_cell.length_b   1.000
_cell.length_c   1.000
_cell.angle_alpha   90.00
_cell.angle_beta   90.00
_cell.angle_gamma   90.00
#
_symmetry.space_group_name_H-M   'P 1'
#
loop_
_entity.id
_entity.type
_entity.pdbx_description
1 polymer ?
#
loop_
_entity_poly.entity_id
_entity_poly.type
_entity_poly.pdbx_seq_one_letter_code
_entity_poly.pdbx_strand_id
1 'polypeptide(L)'
;YAGRIVEKGTVQEIFGSPAHPYTIGLMMSKPIVGRKIERLYNIPGSVPNPINMPNYCYFKDRCEKSIPACYGVYPPMIKLSETHYVACYLFEETKKEVAQ
;
A
#
# COMPACT_ATOMS: atom_id res chain seq x y z
N TYR A 1 -7.28 -3.38 0.49
CA TYR A 1 -7.76 -2.47 -0.57
C TYR A 1 -8.52 -3.26 -1.62
N ALA A 2 -9.77 -2.86 -1.94
CA ALA A 2 -10.61 -3.53 -2.96
C ALA A 2 -10.62 -5.08 -2.86
N GLY A 3 -10.85 -5.60 -1.65
CA GLY A 3 -10.89 -7.05 -1.38
C GLY A 3 -9.53 -7.76 -1.21
N ARG A 4 -8.40 -7.04 -1.30
CA ARG A 4 -7.04 -7.62 -1.12
C ARG A 4 -6.36 -7.10 0.15
N ILE A 5 -5.57 -7.97 0.80
CA ILE A 5 -4.59 -7.53 1.79
C ILE A 5 -3.44 -6.89 1.03
N VAL A 6 -3.17 -5.61 1.29
CA VAL A 6 -2.07 -4.86 0.65
C VAL A 6 -0.88 -4.68 1.57
N GLU A 7 -1.10 -4.78 2.87
CA GLU A 7 -0.08 -4.68 3.90
C GLU A 7 -0.59 -5.34 5.18
N LYS A 8 0.31 -5.98 5.92
CA LYS A 8 0.03 -6.66 7.19
C LYS A 8 1.26 -6.50 8.08
N GLY A 9 1.08 -6.14 9.35
CA GLY A 9 2.17 -5.94 10.31
C GLY A 9 1.63 -5.78 11.72
N THR A 10 2.53 -5.61 12.69
CA THR A 10 2.17 -5.13 14.03
C THR A 10 1.62 -3.71 13.96
N VAL A 11 0.95 -3.27 15.02
CA VAL A 11 0.46 -1.88 15.13
C VAL A 11 1.64 -0.90 15.02
N GLN A 12 2.77 -1.21 15.65
CA GLN A 12 3.96 -0.38 15.63
C GLN A 12 4.52 -0.23 14.20
N GLU A 13 4.58 -1.32 13.44
CA GLU A 13 5.04 -1.30 12.04
C GLU A 13 4.10 -0.50 11.14
N ILE A 14 2.79 -0.77 11.22
CA ILE A 14 1.79 -0.11 10.35
C ILE A 14 1.66 1.39 10.64
N PHE A 15 1.78 1.82 11.90
CA PHE A 15 1.67 3.24 12.27
C PHE A 15 3.01 3.98 12.24
N GLY A 16 4.13 3.29 12.47
CA GLY A 16 5.46 3.89 12.51
C GLY A 16 6.16 3.93 11.16
N SER A 17 6.05 2.85 10.39
CA SER A 17 6.75 2.66 9.10
C SER A 17 5.87 1.98 8.05
N PRO A 18 4.69 2.54 7.71
CA PRO A 18 3.84 1.97 6.66
C PRO A 18 4.57 1.92 5.31
N ALA A 19 4.47 0.78 4.62
CA ALA A 19 5.21 0.50 3.39
C ALA A 19 4.38 0.75 2.13
N HIS A 20 3.13 0.29 2.10
CA HIS A 20 2.30 0.40 0.91
C HIS A 20 1.82 1.85 0.71
N PRO A 21 1.91 2.44 -0.50
CA PRO A 21 1.46 3.80 -0.76
C PRO A 21 0.02 4.10 -0.31
N TYR A 22 -0.89 3.13 -0.45
CA TYR A 22 -2.23 3.22 0.13
C TYR A 22 -2.24 3.38 1.67
N THR A 23 -1.49 2.55 2.40
CA THR A 23 -1.42 2.61 3.87
C THR A 23 -0.79 3.92 4.34
N ILE A 24 0.25 4.38 3.65
CA ILE A 24 0.86 5.70 3.87
C ILE A 24 -0.20 6.81 3.70
N GLY A 25 -0.96 6.77 2.61
CA GLY A 25 -2.05 7.71 2.37
C GLY A 25 -3.12 7.68 3.47
N LEU A 26 -3.49 6.50 3.99
CA LEU A 26 -4.41 6.39 5.12
C LEU A 26 -3.86 7.05 6.39
N MET A 27 -2.56 6.90 6.67
CA MET A 27 -1.92 7.55 7.82
C MET A 27 -1.95 9.08 7.67
N MET A 28 -1.75 9.59 6.46
CA MET A 28 -1.82 11.03 6.16
C MET A 28 -3.25 11.59 6.20
N SER A 29 -4.25 10.77 5.91
CA SER A 29 -5.67 11.16 5.97
C SER A 29 -6.25 11.21 7.39
N LYS A 30 -5.48 10.79 8.41
CA LYS A 30 -5.97 10.74 9.79
C LYS A 30 -5.89 12.13 10.45
N PRO A 31 -6.99 12.64 11.03
CA PRO A 31 -6.94 13.89 11.79
C PRO A 31 -6.08 13.74 13.04
N ILE A 32 -5.25 14.75 13.31
CA ILE A 32 -4.41 14.82 14.51
C ILE A 32 -5.15 15.65 15.56
N VAL A 33 -5.48 15.03 16.69
CA VAL A 33 -6.12 15.72 17.83
C VAL A 33 -5.24 16.88 18.29
N GLY A 34 -5.83 18.06 18.44
CA GLY A 34 -5.12 19.27 18.88
C GLY A 34 -4.40 20.05 17.77
N ARG A 35 -4.38 19.55 16.52
CA ARG A 35 -3.84 20.28 15.37
C ARG A 35 -5.00 20.79 14.51
N LYS A 36 -5.12 22.10 14.33
CA LYS A 36 -6.02 22.66 13.30
C LYS A 36 -5.38 22.44 11.94
N ILE A 37 -6.02 21.62 11.12
CA ILE A 37 -5.60 21.33 9.74
C ILE A 37 -6.73 21.86 8.85
N GLU A 38 -6.42 22.79 7.95
CA GLU A 38 -7.44 23.38 7.07
C GLU A 38 -8.01 22.36 6.08
N ARG A 39 -7.19 21.39 5.65
CA ARG A 39 -7.59 20.30 4.76
C ARG A 39 -6.82 19.03 5.07
N LEU A 40 -7.56 17.94 5.29
CA LEU A 40 -6.97 16.61 5.43
C LEU A 40 -6.50 16.12 4.05
N TYR A 41 -5.36 15.42 4.03
CA TYR A 41 -4.92 14.75 2.81
C TYR A 41 -5.97 13.70 2.43
N ASN A 42 -6.38 13.70 1.16
CA ASN A 42 -7.25 12.69 0.60
C ASN A 42 -6.51 11.95 -0.51
N ILE A 43 -6.52 10.62 -0.48
CA ILE A 43 -5.95 9.82 -1.56
C ILE A 43 -6.75 10.10 -2.85
N PRO A 44 -6.14 10.67 -3.90
CA PRO A 44 -6.85 11.08 -5.11
C PRO A 44 -7.46 9.90 -5.86
N GLY A 45 -8.45 10.20 -6.71
CA GLY A 45 -9.17 9.21 -7.53
C GLY A 45 -10.21 8.38 -6.77
N SER A 46 -10.86 7.48 -7.50
CA SER A 46 -11.97 6.66 -7.01
C SER A 46 -11.55 5.20 -6.82
N VAL A 47 -12.12 4.54 -5.81
CA VAL A 47 -11.91 3.10 -5.59
C VAL A 47 -12.42 2.33 -6.81
N PRO A 48 -11.63 1.41 -7.39
CA PRO A 48 -12.07 0.62 -8.54
C PRO A 48 -13.22 -0.32 -8.17
N ASN A 49 -14.07 -0.65 -9.14
CA ASN A 49 -15.09 -1.67 -8.97
C ASN A 49 -14.41 -3.05 -8.79
N PRO A 50 -14.65 -3.78 -7.69
CA PRO A 50 -13.99 -5.07 -7.44
C PRO A 50 -14.55 -6.23 -8.28
N ILE A 51 -15.68 -6.05 -8.97
CA ILE A 51 -16.29 -7.09 -9.80
C ILE A 51 -15.41 -7.33 -11.04
N ASN A 52 -15.06 -8.59 -11.30
CA ASN A 52 -14.25 -9.01 -12.45
C ASN A 52 -12.94 -8.21 -12.62
N MET A 53 -12.32 -7.82 -11.51
CA MET A 53 -11.11 -7.00 -11.55
C MET A 53 -9.94 -7.75 -12.20
N PRO A 54 -9.27 -7.16 -13.20
CA PRO A 54 -8.13 -7.81 -13.85
C PRO A 54 -6.99 -8.05 -12.87
N ASN A 55 -6.12 -9.00 -13.16
CA ASN A 55 -5.05 -9.41 -12.25
C ASN A 55 -3.85 -8.46 -12.25
N TYR A 56 -4.04 -7.17 -11.91
CA TYR A 56 -2.97 -6.16 -11.74
C TYR A 56 -3.00 -5.51 -10.36
N CYS A 57 -2.03 -4.66 -10.01
CA CYS A 57 -2.09 -3.92 -8.74
C CYS A 57 -3.33 -3.01 -8.65
N TYR A 58 -4.29 -3.34 -7.78
CA TYR A 58 -5.58 -2.63 -7.72
C TYR A 58 -5.47 -1.15 -7.37
N PHE A 59 -4.34 -0.73 -6.79
CA PHE A 59 -4.08 0.66 -6.41
C PHE A 59 -3.36 1.47 -7.50
N LYS A 60 -2.94 0.87 -8.62
CA LYS A 60 -2.06 1.50 -9.62
C LYS A 60 -2.53 2.88 -10.10
N ASP A 61 -3.83 3.06 -10.33
CA ASP A 61 -4.39 4.30 -10.90
C ASP A 61 -4.49 5.44 -9.88
N ARG A 62 -4.28 5.13 -8.59
CA ARG A 62 -4.30 6.10 -7.48
C ARG A 62 -2.96 6.18 -6.76
N CYS A 63 -1.97 5.42 -7.23
CA CYS A 63 -0.66 5.32 -6.62
C CYS A 63 0.28 6.33 -7.28
N GLU A 64 0.72 7.34 -6.52
CA GLU A 64 1.73 8.31 -6.97
C GLU A 64 3.10 7.66 -7.26
N LYS A 65 3.31 6.44 -6.77
CA LYS A 65 4.52 5.62 -7.00
C LYS A 65 4.27 4.42 -7.91
N SER A 66 3.26 4.49 -8.78
CA SER A 66 2.99 3.41 -9.74
C SER A 66 4.16 3.25 -10.73
N ILE A 67 4.58 2.01 -10.95
CA ILE A 67 5.67 1.64 -11.87
C ILE A 67 5.15 0.66 -12.94
N PRO A 68 5.87 0.42 -14.05
CA PRO A 68 5.39 -0.45 -15.12
C PRO A 68 4.93 -1.84 -14.67
N ALA A 69 5.61 -2.44 -13.68
CA ALA A 69 5.24 -3.74 -13.12
C ALA A 69 3.81 -3.77 -12.54
N CYS A 70 3.30 -2.64 -12.05
CA CYS A 70 1.96 -2.53 -11.47
C CYS A 70 0.82 -2.79 -12.47
N TYR A 71 1.09 -2.68 -13.78
CA TYR A 71 0.13 -2.96 -14.86
C TYR A 71 0.11 -4.44 -15.27
N GLY A 72 1.09 -5.22 -14.80
CA GLY A 72 1.20 -6.66 -15.04
C GLY A 72 0.39 -7.47 -14.02
N VAL A 73 0.96 -8.58 -13.54
CA VAL A 73 0.34 -9.46 -12.55
C VAL A 73 0.14 -8.72 -11.21
N TYR A 74 -0.78 -9.18 -10.36
CA TYR A 74 -0.92 -8.63 -9.01
C TYR A 74 0.34 -8.91 -8.17
N PRO A 75 0.88 -7.94 -7.41
CA PRO A 75 2.12 -8.13 -6.65
C PRO A 75 1.97 -9.21 -5.57
N PRO A 76 2.96 -10.12 -5.40
CA PRO A 76 2.94 -11.07 -4.30
C PRO A 76 3.11 -10.36 -2.97
N MET A 77 2.77 -11.05 -1.87
CA MET A 77 3.15 -10.58 -0.53
C MET A 77 4.66 -10.75 -0.34
N ILE A 78 5.34 -9.64 -0.04
CA ILE A 78 6.77 -9.54 0.21
C ILE A 78 6.97 -9.37 1.70
N LYS A 79 7.87 -10.16 2.28
CA LYS A 79 8.25 -10.08 3.70
C LYS A 79 9.26 -8.94 3.89
N LEU A 80 8.95 -7.97 4.74
CA LEU A 80 9.83 -6.87 5.14
C LEU A 80 10.48 -7.13 6.50
N SER A 81 9.76 -7.82 7.40
CA SER A 81 10.23 -8.28 8.71
C SER A 81 9.54 -9.60 9.05
N GLU A 82 9.79 -10.18 10.24
CA GLU A 82 9.07 -11.37 10.71
C GLU A 82 7.53 -11.21 10.67
N THR A 83 7.03 -10.03 10.99
CA THR A 83 5.60 -9.73 11.11
C THR A 83 5.07 -8.82 10.00
N HIS A 84 5.94 -8.08 9.30
CA HIS A 84 5.56 -7.07 8.31
C HIS A 84 5.68 -7.61 6.88
N TYR A 85 4.56 -7.53 6.16
CA TYR A 85 4.44 -7.96 4.77
C TYR A 85 3.71 -6.90 3.96
N VAL A 86 4.10 -6.75 2.69
CA VAL A 86 3.52 -5.79 1.76
C VAL A 86 3.30 -6.41 0.38
N ALA A 87 2.16 -6.15 -0.25
CA ALA A 87 1.92 -6.50 -1.65
C ALA A 87 2.21 -5.28 -2.55
N CYS A 88 3.48 -5.00 -2.82
CA CYS A 88 3.89 -3.83 -3.60
C CYS A 88 5.22 -4.06 -4.34
N TYR A 89 5.25 -3.74 -5.65
CA TYR A 89 6.44 -3.91 -6.47
C TYR A 89 7.63 -3.02 -6.07
N LEU A 90 7.41 -1.96 -5.28
CA LEU A 90 8.50 -1.13 -4.75
C LEU A 90 9.45 -1.90 -3.83
N PHE A 91 9.04 -3.06 -3.31
CA PHE A 91 9.83 -3.88 -2.38
C PHE A 91 10.27 -5.22 -3.00
N GLU A 92 10.13 -5.38 -4.31
CA GLU A 92 10.45 -6.65 -4.98
C GLU A 92 11.93 -7.05 -4.82
N GLU A 93 12.83 -6.09 -4.69
CA GLU A 93 14.26 -6.34 -4.43
C GLU A 93 14.52 -6.90 -3.02
N THR A 94 13.80 -6.43 -2.00
CA THR A 94 13.88 -6.96 -0.63
C THR A 94 13.53 -8.44 -0.57
N LYS A 95 12.65 -8.92 -1.46
CA LYS A 95 12.35 -10.34 -1.60
C LYS A 95 13.58 -11.17 -2.00
N LYS A 96 14.48 -10.61 -2.81
CA LYS A 96 15.67 -11.32 -3.30
C LYS A 96 16.73 -11.48 -2.21
N GLU A 97 16.81 -10.53 -1.29
CA GLU A 97 17.79 -10.54 -0.18
C GLU A 97 17.40 -11.53 0.92
N VAL A 98 16.10 -11.68 1.22
CA VAL A 98 15.59 -12.62 2.25
C VAL A 98 15.58 -14.09 1.78
N ALA A 99 15.72 -14.32 0.47
CA ALA A 99 15.70 -15.65 -0.13
C ALA A 99 17.11 -16.27 -0.32
N GLN A 100 18.16 -15.66 0.25
CA GLN A 100 19.53 -16.17 0.27
C GLN A 100 19.92 -16.71 1.65
#